data_AF-A0A088EYZ5-F1
#
_entry.id   AF-A0A088EYZ5-F1
#
_cell.length_a   1.000
_cell.length_b   1.000
_cell.length_c   1.000
_cell.angle_alpha   90.00
_cell.angle_beta   90.00
_cell.angle_gamma   90.00
#
_symmetry.space_group_name_H-M   'P 1'
#
loop_
_entity.id
_entity.type
_entity.pdbx_description
1 polymer ?
#
loop_
_entity_poly.entity_id
_entity_poly.type
_entity_poly.pdbx_seq_one_letter_code
_entity_poly.pdbx_strand_id
1 'polypeptide(L)' 'MAKSIKLTQRVKKGDDVIERPIYFIAENIVHFVQNDYQGRMLTTIFCILTSTHSATSFDVIESAEEVQRLIND' A
#
# COMPACT_ATOMS: atom_id res chain seq x y z
N MET A 1 -1.76 19.92 -7.08
CA MET A 1 -0.50 19.24 -6.72
C MET A 1 -0.87 17.80 -6.43
N ALA A 2 -0.08 16.83 -6.91
CA ALA A 2 -0.35 15.43 -6.64
C ALA A 2 -0.13 15.13 -5.15
N LYS A 3 -1.10 14.49 -4.50
CA LYS A 3 -1.04 14.25 -3.05
C LYS A 3 -0.17 13.02 -2.78
N SER A 4 0.85 13.16 -1.93
CA SER A 4 1.64 12.02 -1.48
C SER A 4 1.14 11.49 -0.14
N ILE A 5 0.94 10.18 -0.05
CA ILE A 5 0.62 9.48 1.19
C ILE A 5 1.77 8.56 1.59
N LYS A 6 2.02 8.45 2.89
CA LYS A 6 3.01 7.55 3.48
C LYS A 6 2.28 6.38 4.11
N LEU A 7 2.67 5.17 3.74
CA LEU A 7 2.18 3.91 4.31
C LEU A 7 3.38 3.07 4.75
N THR A 8 3.12 1.95 5.41
CA THR A 8 4.16 1.05 5.91
C THR A 8 4.07 -0.28 5.20
N GLN A 9 4.96 -0.48 4.23
CA GLN A 9 5.04 -1.72 3.47
C GLN A 9 5.63 -2.82 4.34
N ARG A 10 4.99 -3.98 4.31
CA ARG A 10 5.53 -5.21 4.89
C ARG A 10 6.15 -6.06 3.79
N VAL A 11 7.44 -6.40 3.93
CA VAL A 11 8.19 -7.20 2.95
C VAL A 11 8.76 -8.43 3.62
N LYS A 12 8.48 -9.62 3.06
CA LYS A 12 9.14 -10.86 3.46
C LYS A 12 10.49 -10.97 2.75
N LYS A 13 11.58 -11.08 3.52
CA LYS A 13 12.95 -11.23 3.00
C LYS A 13 13.56 -12.50 3.58
N GLY A 14 13.39 -13.61 2.88
CA GLY A 14 13.74 -14.93 3.40
C GLY A 14 12.82 -15.31 4.56
N ASP A 15 13.40 -15.58 5.73
CA ASP A 15 12.65 -15.89 6.96
C ASP A 15 12.26 -14.63 7.75
N ASP A 16 12.85 -13.48 7.42
CA ASP A 16 12.57 -12.23 8.11
C ASP A 16 11.41 -11.45 7.49
N VAL A 17 10.70 -10.71 8.34
CA VAL A 17 9.67 -9.75 7.96
C VAL A 17 10.18 -8.36 8.28
N ILE A 18 10.30 -7.51 7.27
CA ILE A 18 10.77 -6.13 7.41
C ILE A 18 9.61 -5.19 7.13
N GLU A 19 9.43 -4.20 8.01
CA GLU A 19 8.49 -3.10 7.83
C GLU A 19 9.27 -1.86 7.43
N ARG A 20 8.85 -1.21 6.35
CA ARG A 20 9.53 -0.02 5.83
C ARG A 20 8.52 1.00 5.30
N PRO A 21 8.82 2.30 5.40
CA PRO A 21 7.95 3.32 4.81
C PRO A 21 7.94 3.19 3.29
N ILE A 22 6.76 3.35 2.70
CA ILE A 22 6.54 3.47 1.26
C ILE A 22 5.66 4.70 1.00
N TYR A 23 5.91 5.37 -0.12
CA TYR A 23 5.19 6.59 -0.49
C TYR A 23 4.44 6.36 -1.78
N PHE A 24 3.17 6.74 -1.80
CA PHE A 24 2.31 6.68 -2.98
C PHE A 24 1.87 8.08 -3.36
N ILE A 25 1.65 8.28 -4.66
CA ILE A 25 0.82 9.37 -5.16
C ILE A 25 -0.62 8.87 -5.08
N ALA A 26 -1.50 9.58 -4.37
CA ALA A 26 -2.86 9.13 -4.09
C ALA A 26 -3.64 8.87 -5.40
N GLU A 27 -3.44 9.73 -6.41
CA GLU A 27 -4.07 9.61 -7.72
C GLU A 27 -3.63 8.36 -8.52
N ASN A 28 -2.52 7.73 -8.13
CA ASN A 28 -2.03 6.50 -8.77
C ASN A 28 -2.60 5.24 -8.12
N ILE A 29 -3.28 5.35 -6.97
CA ILE A 29 -3.94 4.22 -6.31
C ILE A 29 -5.27 3.98 -7.02
N VAL A 30 -5.40 2.80 -7.64
CA VAL A 30 -6.59 2.42 -8.41
C VAL A 30 -7.59 1.68 -7.53
N HIS A 31 -7.08 0.82 -6.66
CA HIS A 31 -7.88 -0.04 -5.81
C HIS A 31 -7.09 -0.46 -4.58
N PHE A 32 -7.78 -0.75 -3.49
CA PHE A 32 -7.18 -1.40 -2.33
C PHE A 32 -8.20 -2.30 -1.64
N VAL A 33 -7.71 -3.34 -0.98
CA VAL A 33 -8.53 -4.34 -0.29
C VAL A 33 -7.82 -4.79 0.98
N GLN A 34 -8.58 -4.96 2.04
CA GLN A 34 -8.07 -5.52 3.29
C GLN A 34 -8.17 -7.04 3.25
N ASN A 35 -7.07 -7.72 3.60
CA ASN A 35 -6.94 -9.17 3.57
C ASN A 35 -6.34 -9.66 4.89
N ASP A 36 -6.75 -10.87 5.32
CA ASP A 36 -6.01 -11.62 6.33
C ASP A 36 -4.87 -12.39 5.65
N TYR A 37 -3.63 -12.08 6.01
CA TYR A 37 -2.46 -12.81 5.56
C TYR A 37 -1.71 -13.40 6.75
N GLN A 38 -1.81 -14.73 6.90
CA GLN A 38 -1.16 -15.51 7.96
C GLN A 38 -1.54 -15.04 9.37
N GLY A 39 -2.82 -14.71 9.60
CA GLY A 39 -3.33 -14.27 10.90
C GLY A 39 -3.01 -12.82 11.22
N ARG A 40 -2.65 -12.02 10.20
CA ARG A 40 -2.44 -10.58 10.31
C ARG A 40 -3.25 -9.86 9.24
N MET A 41 -4.00 -8.86 9.65
CA MET A 41 -4.72 -7.98 8.74
C MET A 41 -3.73 -7.06 8.03
N LEU A 42 -3.74 -7.08 6.70
CA LEU A 42 -2.95 -6.20 5.84
C LEU A 42 -3.87 -5.59 4.78
N THR A 43 -3.48 -4.46 4.23
CA THR A 43 -4.16 -3.86 3.07
C THR A 43 -3.28 -3.99 1.84
N THR A 44 -3.80 -4.63 0.80
CA THR A 44 -3.13 -4.70 -0.49
C THR A 44 -3.52 -3.49 -1.33
N ILE A 45 -2.54 -2.63 -1.63
CA ILE A 45 -2.68 -1.44 -2.47
C ILE A 45 -2.36 -1.81 -3.92
N PHE A 46 -3.27 -1.54 -4.85
CA PHE A 46 -3.04 -1.64 -6.29
C PHE A 46 -2.83 -0.25 -6.86
N CYS A 47 -1.67 -0.01 -7.48
CA CYS A 47 -1.34 1.27 -8.07
C CYS A 47 -0.70 1.13 -9.45
N ILE A 48 -0.85 2.18 -10.27
CA ILE A 48 -0.19 2.28 -11.57
C ILE A 48 1.14 3.00 -11.37
N LEU A 49 2.24 2.33 -11.71
CA LEU A 49 3.54 2.97 -11.76
C LEU A 49 3.67 3.76 -13.05
N THR A 50 3.77 5.08 -12.95
CA THR A 50 3.83 5.99 -14.11
C THR A 50 5.03 5.73 -15.01
N SER A 51 6.13 5.18 -14.48
CA SER A 51 7.33 4.86 -15.25
C SER A 51 7.22 3.62 -16.13
N THR A 52 6.36 2.66 -15.77
CA THR A 52 6.24 1.37 -16.47
C THR A 52 4.82 1.09 -16.98
N HIS A 53 3.86 1.97 -16.70
CA HIS A 53 2.42 1.78 -16.95
C HIS A 53 1.88 0.42 -16.46
N SER A 54 2.59 -0.21 -15.52
CA SER A 54 2.28 -1.54 -15.03
C SER A 54 1.54 -1.43 -13.71
N ALA A 55 0.48 -2.22 -13.55
CA ALA A 55 -0.21 -2.38 -12.28
C ALA A 55 0.71 -3.15 -11.33
N THR A 56 0.99 -2.58 -10.16
CA THR A 56 1.78 -3.22 -9.10
C THR A 56 0.98 -3.22 -7.81
N SER A 57 1.14 -4.28 -7.02
CA SER A 57 0.52 -4.40 -5.70
C SER A 57 1.55 -4.31 -4.57
N PHE A 58 1.13 -3.73 -3.45
CA PHE A 58 1.94 -3.59 -2.25
C PHE A 58 1.10 -3.90 -1.01
N ASP A 59 1.58 -4.79 -0.16
CA ASP A 59 0.94 -5.05 1.13
C ASP A 59 1.45 -4.06 2.17
N VAL A 60 0.51 -3.36 2.79
CA VAL A 60 0.76 -2.38 3.86
C VAL A 60 0.04 -2.79 5.13
N ILE A 61 0.51 -2.31 6.28
CA ILE A 61 -0.05 -2.68 7.59
C ILE A 61 -1.27 -1.83 7.96
N GLU A 62 -1.43 -0.66 7.34
CA GLU A 62 -2.56 0.24 7.59
C GLU A 62 -3.88 -0.43 7.20
N SER A 63 -4.95 -0.09 7.91
CA SER A 63 -6.29 -0.60 7.59
C SER A 63 -6.86 0.03 6.32
N ALA A 64 -7.89 -0.58 5.72
CA ALA A 64 -8.56 0.01 4.57
C ALA A 64 -9.16 1.38 4.88
N GLU A 65 -9.69 1.57 6.09
CA GLU A 65 -10.22 2.85 6.57
C GLU A 65 -9.12 3.91 6.69
N GLU A 66 -7.95 3.54 7.21
CA GLU A 66 -6.80 4.45 7.32
C GLU A 66 -6.29 4.86 5.95
N VAL A 67 -6.16 3.91 5.01
CA VAL A 67 -5.79 4.17 3.63
C VAL A 67 -6.80 5.11 2.97
N GLN A 68 -8.11 4.84 3.12
CA GLN A 68 -9.16 5.67 2.56
C GLN A 68 -9.13 7.11 3.10
N ARG A 69 -8.92 7.27 4.41
CA ARG A 69 -8.76 8.59 5.03
C ARG A 69 -7.53 9.31 4.48
N LEU A 70 -6.39 8.62 4.45
CA LEU A 70 -5.14 9.20 3.93
C LEU A 70 -5.24 9.58 2.46
N ILE A 71 -6.06 8.91 1.64
CA ILE A 71 -6.32 9.30 0.26
C ILE A 71 -7.19 10.56 0.21
N ASN A 72 -8.21 10.69 1.06
CA ASN A 72 -9.21 11.76 1.00
C ASN A 72 -8.88 13.05 1.78
N ASP A 73 -7.97 13.01 2.76
CA ASP A 73 -7.61 14.16 3.63
C ASP A 73 -7.00 15.41 2.92
#